data_AF-A0A969J047-F1
#
_entry.id   AF-A0A969J047-F1
#
_cell.length_a   1.000
_cell.length_b   1.000
_cell.length_c   1.000
_cell.angle_alpha   90.00
_cell.angle_beta   90.00
_cell.angle_gamma   90.00
#
_symmetry.space_group_name_H-M   'P 1'
#
loop_
_entity.id
_entity.type
_entity.pdbx_description
1 polymer ?
#
loop_
_entity_poly.entity_id
_entity_poly.type
_entity_poly.pdbx_seq_one_letter_code
_entity_poly.pdbx_strand_id
1 'polypeptide(L)'
;MYRGEIWWANLLNPVGSEPGYRRPVLVVQDDTFTQSRISTVIVVIITSNIQLAEAPGNVLLPRVASGLSRDSVANVSQIFTIDKTFLVERIGSLPDYLQEEVNEGLRTVLYL
;
A
#
# COMPACT_ATOMS: atom_id res chain seq x y z
N MET A 1 8.06 11.62 -0.53
CA MET A 1 7.38 10.34 -0.30
C MET A 1 7.18 10.22 1.19
N TYR A 2 5.95 10.09 1.64
CA TYR A 2 5.58 10.04 3.06
C TYR A 2 4.67 8.85 3.35
N ARG A 3 4.62 8.40 4.60
CA ARG A 3 3.65 7.40 5.08
C ARG A 3 2.23 7.86 4.73
N GLY A 4 1.39 6.90 4.35
CA GLY A 4 0.00 7.18 3.97
C GLY A 4 -0.17 7.65 2.52
N GLU A 5 0.91 7.94 1.79
CA GLU A 5 0.82 8.25 0.37
C GLU A 5 0.57 7.01 -0.48
N ILE A 6 -0.29 7.17 -1.49
CA ILE A 6 -0.54 6.18 -2.53
C ILE A 6 0.26 6.54 -3.77
N TRP A 7 0.97 5.56 -4.31
CA TRP A 7 1.82 5.71 -5.50
C TRP A 7 1.52 4.62 -6.52
N TRP A 8 1.62 4.94 -7.81
CA TRP A 8 1.80 3.94 -8.85
C TRP A 8 3.21 3.35 -8.73
N ALA A 9 3.30 2.02 -8.62
CA ALA A 9 4.55 1.28 -8.63
C ALA A 9 4.65 0.38 -9.86
N ASN A 10 5.81 0.37 -10.52
CA ASN A 10 6.14 -0.59 -11.58
C ASN A 10 6.85 -1.80 -10.96
N LEU A 11 6.08 -2.81 -10.55
CA LEU A 11 6.63 -4.04 -9.99
C LEU A 11 7.04 -5.02 -11.10
N LEU A 12 7.93 -5.95 -10.76
CA LEU A 12 8.38 -7.02 -11.65
C LEU A 12 7.23 -7.98 -11.99
N ASN A 13 7.50 -8.93 -12.90
CA ASN A 13 6.56 -10.00 -13.19
C ASN A 13 6.34 -10.85 -11.91
N PRO A 14 5.09 -11.21 -11.60
CA PRO A 14 4.79 -11.97 -10.40
C PRO A 14 5.31 -13.42 -10.50
N VAL A 15 5.70 -13.98 -9.36
CA VAL A 15 5.94 -15.42 -9.21
C VAL A 15 4.83 -16.00 -8.31
N GLY A 16 4.00 -16.89 -8.86
CA GLY A 16 2.89 -17.50 -8.12
C GLY A 16 1.85 -16.46 -7.69
N SER A 17 1.63 -16.33 -6.38
CA SER A 17 0.65 -15.39 -5.80
C SER A 17 1.25 -14.02 -5.44
N GLU A 18 2.52 -13.81 -5.75
CA GLU A 18 3.15 -12.50 -5.53
C GLU A 18 2.49 -11.43 -6.41
N PRO A 19 2.35 -10.20 -5.92
CA PRO A 19 1.92 -9.06 -6.72
C PRO A 19 3.00 -8.70 -7.73
N GLY A 20 2.56 -8.25 -8.90
CA GLY A 20 3.44 -7.78 -9.94
C GLY A 20 2.80 -6.73 -10.81
N TYR A 21 3.49 -6.37 -11.88
CA TYR A 21 3.08 -5.36 -12.85
C TYR A 21 2.90 -3.96 -12.25
N ARG A 22 2.40 -3.02 -13.08
CA ARG A 22 2.07 -1.68 -12.63
C ARG A 22 0.81 -1.69 -11.79
N ARG A 23 0.90 -1.30 -10.52
CA ARG A 23 -0.26 -1.20 -9.62
C ARG A 23 -0.08 -0.16 -8.52
N PRO A 24 -1.18 0.33 -7.91
CA PRO A 24 -1.07 1.25 -6.79
C PRO A 24 -0.52 0.53 -5.55
N VAL A 25 0.25 1.24 -4.76
CA VAL A 25 0.78 0.80 -3.47
C VAL A 25 0.65 1.92 -2.45
N LEU A 26 0.47 1.54 -1.19
CA LEU A 26 0.42 2.46 -0.05
C LEU A 26 1.76 2.45 0.67
N VAL A 27 2.37 3.61 0.88
CA VAL A 27 3.59 3.73 1.68
C VAL A 27 3.24 3.55 3.16
N VAL A 28 3.84 2.54 3.80
CA VAL A 28 3.60 2.21 5.22
C VAL A 28 4.89 2.25 6.05
N GLN A 29 5.99 2.74 5.49
CA GLN A 29 7.21 2.95 6.24
C GLN A 29 7.15 4.26 7.01
N ASP A 30 7.74 4.29 8.20
CA ASP A 30 7.94 5.52 8.98
C ASP A 30 8.75 6.58 8.23
N ASP A 31 8.38 7.84 8.41
CA ASP A 31 8.95 8.95 7.65
C ASP A 31 10.42 9.23 7.97
N THR A 32 10.88 8.87 9.15
CA THR A 32 12.32 8.91 9.49
C THR A 32 13.13 8.10 8.49
N PHE A 33 12.60 6.97 8.01
CA PHE A 33 13.25 6.12 7.02
C PHE A 33 12.98 6.60 5.59
N THR A 34 11.75 7.02 5.26
CA THR A 34 11.44 7.50 3.90
C THR A 34 12.23 8.75 3.55
N GLN A 35 12.56 9.61 4.53
CA GLN A 35 13.39 10.80 4.38
C GLN A 35 14.90 10.55 4.58
N SER A 36 15.30 9.34 4.94
CA SER A 36 16.72 8.97 5.10
C SER A 36 17.40 8.68 3.76
N ARG A 37 18.71 8.35 3.83
CA ARG A 37 19.51 7.88 2.67
C ARG A 37 19.19 6.45 2.23
N ILE A 38 18.27 5.75 2.89
CA ILE A 38 17.85 4.41 2.47
C ILE A 38 17.10 4.50 1.13
N SER A 39 17.54 3.70 0.15
CA SER A 39 16.96 3.69 -1.20
C SER A 39 15.71 2.82 -1.33
N THR A 40 15.31 2.11 -0.28
CA THR A 40 14.11 1.27 -0.27
C THR A 40 12.96 1.90 0.50
N VAL A 41 11.75 1.41 0.25
CA VAL A 41 10.53 1.75 0.97
C VAL A 41 9.66 0.52 1.24
N ILE A 42 9.02 0.47 2.41
CA ILE A 42 8.01 -0.55 2.75
C ILE A 42 6.63 -0.07 2.30
N VAL A 43 5.93 -0.91 1.52
CA VAL A 43 4.62 -0.63 0.97
C VAL A 43 3.64 -1.78 1.20
N VAL A 44 2.35 -1.44 1.27
CA VAL A 44 1.23 -2.38 1.18
C VAL A 44 0.64 -2.32 -0.22
N ILE A 45 0.29 -3.48 -0.74
CA ILE A 45 -0.22 -3.61 -2.10
C ILE A 45 -1.70 -3.24 -2.16
N ILE A 46 -2.09 -2.40 -3.13
CA ILE A 46 -3.49 -2.04 -3.38
C ILE A 46 -4.03 -2.81 -4.58
N THR A 47 -5.25 -3.32 -4.46
CA THR A 47 -5.92 -4.07 -5.53
C THR A 47 -7.35 -3.60 -5.72
N SER A 48 -7.83 -3.61 -6.97
CA SER A 48 -9.23 -3.31 -7.29
C SER A 48 -10.17 -4.51 -7.09
N ASN A 49 -9.64 -5.67 -6.68
CA ASN A 49 -10.48 -6.80 -6.28
C ASN A 49 -11.07 -6.54 -4.89
N ILE A 50 -12.25 -5.92 -4.86
CA ILE A 50 -12.95 -5.54 -3.63
C ILE A 50 -13.38 -6.71 -2.74
N GLN A 51 -13.47 -7.94 -3.28
CA GLN A 51 -13.78 -9.14 -2.49
C GLN A 51 -12.72 -9.42 -1.42
N LEU A 52 -11.48 -8.95 -1.64
CA LEU A 52 -10.42 -9.10 -0.66
C LEU A 52 -10.62 -8.25 0.60
N ALA A 53 -11.60 -7.34 0.63
CA ALA A 53 -11.96 -6.62 1.86
C ALA A 53 -12.51 -7.54 2.95
N GLU A 54 -12.99 -8.74 2.60
CA GLU A 54 -13.48 -9.73 3.57
C GLU A 54 -12.35 -10.48 4.30
N ALA A 55 -11.12 -10.39 3.81
CA ALA A 55 -9.97 -11.03 4.45
C ALA A 55 -9.57 -10.26 5.73
N PRO A 56 -9.17 -10.96 6.81
CA PRO A 56 -8.80 -10.32 8.07
C PRO A 56 -7.74 -9.22 7.91
N GLY A 57 -8.02 -8.04 8.45
CA GLY A 57 -7.12 -6.88 8.44
C GLY A 57 -7.07 -6.11 7.12
N ASN A 58 -7.66 -6.62 6.03
CA ASN A 58 -7.72 -5.85 4.79
C ASN A 58 -8.67 -4.66 4.91
N VAL A 59 -8.29 -3.55 4.26
CA VAL A 59 -9.01 -2.28 4.39
C VAL A 59 -9.60 -1.88 3.06
N LEU A 60 -10.93 -1.67 3.03
CA LEU A 60 -11.60 -1.09 1.87
C LEU A 60 -11.17 0.38 1.72
N LEU A 61 -10.78 0.74 0.51
CA LEU A 61 -10.37 2.08 0.12
C LEU A 61 -11.42 2.65 -0.85
N PRO A 62 -12.39 3.44 -0.38
CA PRO A 62 -13.34 4.11 -1.26
C PRO A 62 -12.59 5.03 -2.23
N ARG A 63 -13.06 5.06 -3.49
CA ARG A 63 -12.51 5.92 -4.56
C ARG A 63 -12.37 7.37 -4.12
N VAL A 64 -13.41 7.90 -3.49
CA VAL A 64 -13.51 9.31 -3.07
C VAL A 64 -12.49 9.64 -1.98
N ALA A 65 -12.22 8.71 -1.07
CA ALA A 65 -11.28 8.90 0.04
C ALA A 65 -9.82 8.67 -0.38
N SER A 66 -9.57 7.78 -1.33
CA SER A 66 -8.22 7.36 -1.73
C SER A 66 -7.63 8.11 -2.91
N GLY A 67 -8.46 8.79 -3.72
CA GLY A 67 -8.03 9.41 -4.99
C GLY A 67 -7.77 8.40 -6.11
N LEU A 68 -8.04 7.11 -5.89
CA LEU A 68 -7.95 6.07 -6.91
C LEU A 68 -9.06 6.23 -7.96
N SER A 69 -8.94 5.53 -9.09
CA SER A 69 -9.95 5.58 -10.16
C SER A 69 -11.21 4.78 -9.85
N ARG A 70 -11.16 3.86 -8.87
CA ARG A 70 -12.25 3.00 -8.41
C ARG A 70 -12.00 2.53 -6.97
N ASP A 71 -13.04 2.02 -6.32
CA ASP A 71 -12.91 1.38 -5.01
C ASP A 71 -11.89 0.25 -5.08
N SER A 72 -11.06 0.17 -4.04
CA SER A 72 -9.92 -0.73 -3.98
C SER A 72 -9.75 -1.26 -2.56
N VAL A 73 -8.76 -2.12 -2.34
CA VAL A 73 -8.45 -2.72 -1.05
C VAL A 73 -6.96 -2.62 -0.79
N ALA A 74 -6.56 -2.14 0.40
CA ALA A 74 -5.21 -2.33 0.91
C ALA A 74 -5.10 -3.78 1.41
N ASN A 75 -4.34 -4.60 0.70
CA ASN A 75 -4.13 -6.00 1.05
C ASN A 75 -2.97 -6.11 2.05
N VAL A 76 -3.27 -6.03 3.34
CA VAL A 76 -2.25 -5.90 4.40
C VAL A 76 -1.37 -7.15 4.54
N SER A 77 -1.81 -8.31 4.02
CA SER A 77 -0.98 -9.51 3.93
C SER A 77 0.11 -9.46 2.86
N GLN A 78 0.05 -8.46 1.97
CA GLN A 78 0.96 -8.28 0.84
C GLN A 78 1.83 -7.04 1.07
N ILE A 79 2.83 -7.19 1.95
CA ILE A 79 3.79 -6.15 2.34
C ILE A 79 5.09 -6.37 1.57
N PHE A 80 5.60 -5.33 0.91
CA PHE A 80 6.81 -5.40 0.11
C PHE A 80 7.79 -4.32 0.52
N THR A 81 9.07 -4.69 0.56
CA THR A 81 10.16 -3.70 0.51
C THR A 81 10.59 -3.58 -0.94
N ILE A 82 10.47 -2.38 -1.50
CA ILE A 82 10.83 -2.09 -2.89
C ILE A 82 11.86 -0.98 -2.96
N ASP A 83 12.63 -0.92 -4.04
CA ASP A 83 13.46 0.26 -4.32
C ASP A 83 12.55 1.46 -4.64
N LYS A 84 12.89 2.65 -4.14
CA LYS A 84 12.12 3.89 -4.35
C LYS A 84 11.98 4.23 -5.83
N THR A 85 12.90 3.78 -6.70
CA THR A 85 12.82 3.95 -8.16
C THR A 85 11.66 3.20 -8.81
N PHE A 86 11.05 2.22 -8.14
CA PHE A 86 9.83 1.58 -8.62
C PHE A 86 8.58 2.44 -8.43
N LEU A 87 8.61 3.45 -7.56
CA LEU A 87 7.52 4.41 -7.41
C LEU A 87 7.61 5.48 -8.50
N VAL A 88 6.56 5.59 -9.32
CA VAL A 88 6.58 6.40 -10.55
C VAL A 88 5.80 7.69 -10.38
N GLU A 89 4.59 7.61 -9.85
CA GLU A 89 3.65 8.73 -9.82
C GLU A 89 2.82 8.69 -8.53
N ARG A 90 2.76 9.82 -7.83
CA ARG A 90 1.92 9.98 -6.64
C ARG A 90 0.46 10.13 -7.05
N ILE A 91 -0.41 9.31 -6.47
CA ILE A 91 -1.86 9.39 -6.67
C ILE A 91 -2.48 10.35 -5.65
N GLY A 92 -2.12 10.20 -4.38
CA GLY A 92 -2.74 10.95 -3.29
C GLY A 92 -2.23 10.49 -1.93
N SER A 93 -2.97 10.85 -0.88
CA SER A 93 -2.72 10.40 0.50
C SER A 93 -4.03 9.91 1.11
N LEU A 94 -3.97 8.82 1.88
CA LEU A 94 -5.13 8.37 2.63
C LEU A 94 -5.46 9.34 3.77
N PRO A 95 -6.75 9.56 4.07
CA PRO A 95 -7.14 10.26 5.28
C PRO A 95 -6.76 9.45 6.53
N ASP A 96 -6.54 10.15 7.65
CA ASP A 96 -5.98 9.56 8.88
C ASP A 96 -6.78 8.35 9.39
N TYR A 97 -8.11 8.37 9.28
CA TYR A 97 -8.94 7.24 9.72
C TYR A 97 -8.67 5.95 8.93
N LEU A 98 -8.47 6.04 7.61
CA LEU A 98 -8.09 4.87 6.79
C LEU A 98 -6.64 4.45 7.05
N GLN A 99 -5.76 5.41 7.35
CA GLN A 99 -4.39 5.05 7.75
C GLN A 99 -4.38 4.27 9.06
N GLU A 100 -5.24 4.61 10.02
CA GLU A 100 -5.34 3.86 11.28
C GLU A 100 -5.95 2.47 11.08
N GLU A 101 -6.98 2.33 10.24
CA GLU A 101 -7.49 1.00 9.85
C GLU A 101 -6.39 0.13 9.23
N VAL A 102 -5.53 0.71 8.38
CA VAL A 102 -4.38 -0.02 7.81
C VAL A 102 -3.36 -0.37 8.90
N ASN A 103 -3.11 0.51 9.87
CA ASN A 103 -2.20 0.21 10.99
C ASN A 103 -2.71 -0.98 11.81
N GLU A 104 -4.01 -1.02 12.12
CA GLU A 104 -4.64 -2.17 12.81
C GLU A 104 -4.57 -3.46 11.97
N GLY A 105 -4.79 -3.37 10.67
CA GLY A 105 -4.59 -4.49 9.75
C GLY A 105 -3.15 -5.00 9.75
N LEU A 106 -2.16 -4.10 9.75
CA LEU A 106 -0.74 -4.45 9.84
C LEU A 106 -0.38 -5.10 11.18
N ARG A 107 -0.90 -4.60 12.31
CA ARG A 107 -0.74 -5.22 13.64
C ARG A 107 -1.29 -6.65 13.66
N THR A 108 -2.44 -6.86 13.02
CA THR A 108 -3.08 -8.18 12.90
C THR A 108 -2.20 -9.19 12.15
N VAL A 109 -1.62 -8.81 11.00
CA VAL A 109 -0.80 -9.75 10.19
C VAL A 109 0.62 -9.94 10.71
N LEU A 110 1.17 -8.96 11.46
CA LEU A 110 2.53 -9.03 12.01
C LEU A 110 2.59 -9.45 13.48
N TYR A 111 1.43 -9.62 14.14
CA TYR A 111 1.33 -9.93 15.57
C TYR A 111 2.07 -8.89 16.44
N LEU A 112 1.74 -7.60 16.23
CA LEU A 112 2.32 -6.45 16.92
C LEU A 112 1.34 -5.78 17.89
#